data_AF-A0A0S8DN88-F1
#
_entry.id   AF-A0A0S8DN88-F1
#
_cell.length_a   1.000
_cell.length_b   1.000
_cell.length_c   1.000
_cell.angle_alpha   90.00
_cell.angle_beta   90.00
_cell.angle_gamma   90.00
#
_symmetry.space_group_name_H-M   'P 1'
#
loop_
_entity.id
_entity.type
_entity.pdbx_description
1 polymer ?
#
loop_
_entity_poly.entity_id
_entity_poly.type
_entity_poly.pdbx_seq_one_letter_code
_entity_poly.pdbx_strand_id
1 'polypeptide(L)'
;MNKRTVAGSWIVVGALCAGFAITDFVRGAESETITFESLLEEMVDRDLLSRLPVRRSVEDIIKPRFVKGASEGEKLPIVRRSGAVTEIQNIPRFRSSNNRQLWWRNAKEQDELVVEFTVEEVGDYDVTLGITKAVDYGIVRIEVNSQTMVDSLDLYNRTVVATKVKLGACRFGRRKNTLKVTILGANPSAAKSHMFGLDYILAHKR
;
A
#
# COMPACT_ATOMS: atom_id res chain seq x y z
N MET A 1 29.70 -24.99 -30.45
CA MET A 1 31.01 -25.09 -29.78
C MET A 1 32.00 -24.18 -30.49
N ASN A 2 32.27 -22.98 -29.97
CA ASN A 2 33.61 -22.38 -30.02
C ASN A 2 33.65 -21.15 -29.10
N LYS A 3 34.57 -21.15 -28.14
CA LYS A 3 34.85 -20.04 -27.23
C LYS A 3 35.77 -19.05 -27.93
N ARG A 4 35.55 -17.74 -27.78
CA ARG A 4 36.62 -16.73 -27.83
C ARG A 4 36.33 -15.60 -26.86
N THR A 5 37.21 -15.49 -25.87
CA THR A 5 37.43 -14.38 -24.95
C THR A 5 38.28 -13.32 -25.66
N VAL A 6 38.02 -12.02 -25.42
CA VAL A 6 39.01 -10.96 -25.65
C VAL A 6 38.93 -9.96 -24.49
N ALA A 7 40.09 -9.73 -23.87
CA ALA A 7 40.36 -8.71 -22.86
C ALA A 7 40.87 -7.41 -23.52
N GLY A 8 40.66 -6.28 -22.85
CA GLY A 8 41.16 -4.93 -23.20
C GLY A 8 40.32 -3.93 -22.40
N SER A 9 40.82 -2.84 -21.83
CA SER A 9 41.98 -2.03 -22.19
C SER A 9 42.44 -1.24 -20.95
N TRP A 10 43.74 -1.23 -20.69
CA TRP A 10 44.39 -0.25 -19.82
C TRP A 10 44.91 0.87 -20.72
N ILE A 11 44.53 2.13 -20.45
CA ILE A 11 45.16 3.29 -21.07
C ILE A 11 45.79 4.17 -20.01
N VAL A 12 47.06 4.44 -20.30
CA VAL A 12 48.11 5.16 -19.59
C VAL A 12 47.93 6.67 -19.71
N VAL A 13 48.32 7.42 -18.68
CA VAL A 13 48.94 8.75 -18.87
C VAL A 13 50.12 8.85 -17.92
N GLY A 14 51.33 8.97 -18.49
CA GLY A 14 52.56 9.22 -17.76
C GLY A 14 52.88 10.71 -17.63
N ALA A 15 53.81 11.03 -16.75
CA ALA A 15 54.51 12.31 -16.75
C ALA A 15 55.98 12.07 -16.38
N LEU A 16 56.85 12.46 -17.31
CA LEU A 16 58.30 12.55 -17.20
C LEU A 16 58.63 14.03 -16.97
N CYS A 17 59.48 14.39 -16.02
CA CYS A 17 60.51 15.45 -16.20
C CYS A 17 61.44 15.62 -14.99
N ALA A 18 62.73 15.50 -15.34
CA ALA A 18 64.00 15.94 -14.75
C ALA A 18 64.08 16.64 -13.37
N GLY A 19 65.10 16.23 -12.61
CA GLY A 19 65.50 16.86 -11.35
C GLY A 19 66.38 18.11 -11.49
N PHE A 20 66.50 18.83 -10.38
CA PHE A 20 67.61 19.73 -10.07
C PHE A 20 67.74 19.79 -8.54
N ALA A 21 68.93 19.49 -8.02
CA ALA A 21 69.28 19.73 -6.62
C ALA A 21 69.77 21.18 -6.49
N ILE A 22 69.08 21.99 -5.70
CA ILE A 22 69.61 23.24 -5.14
C ILE A 22 69.27 23.21 -3.65
N THR A 23 70.31 23.34 -2.84
CA THR A 23 70.29 23.41 -1.38
C THR A 23 69.65 24.71 -0.88
N ASP A 24 68.84 24.54 0.16
CA ASP A 24 68.43 25.46 1.22
C ASP A 24 67.63 26.75 0.93
N PHE A 25 66.59 26.88 1.76
CA PHE A 25 66.02 28.09 2.34
C PHE A 25 64.78 28.71 1.66
N VAL A 26 63.59 28.15 1.95
CA VAL A 26 62.32 28.89 2.00
C VAL A 26 61.46 28.34 3.16
N ARG A 27 60.99 29.24 4.04
CA ARG A 27 59.93 28.99 5.03
C ARG A 27 58.59 28.72 4.34
N GLY A 28 57.82 27.78 4.87
CA GLY A 28 56.36 27.78 4.75
C GLY A 28 55.76 26.63 3.92
N ALA A 29 54.56 26.26 4.35
CA ALA A 29 53.66 25.21 3.85
C ALA A 29 54.00 23.78 4.30
N GLU A 30 53.40 23.37 5.42
CA GLU A 30 53.08 21.96 5.65
C GLU A 30 52.14 21.51 4.51
N SER A 31 52.70 20.75 3.57
CA SER A 31 51.91 20.06 2.54
C SER A 31 51.35 18.79 3.18
N GLU A 32 50.26 18.91 3.93
CA GLU A 32 49.48 17.73 4.30
C GLU A 32 48.95 17.07 3.01
N THR A 33 49.16 15.77 2.90
CA THR A 33 48.73 15.01 1.72
C THR A 33 47.22 14.93 1.74
N ILE A 34 46.57 15.70 0.86
CA ILE A 34 45.11 15.67 0.72
C ILE A 34 44.72 14.29 0.19
N THR A 35 43.99 13.52 1.00
CA THR A 35 43.47 12.22 0.61
C THR A 35 42.06 12.40 0.05
N PHE A 36 41.60 11.45 -0.77
CA PHE A 36 40.20 11.44 -1.19
C PHE A 36 39.25 11.36 0.01
N GLU A 37 39.67 10.70 1.10
CA GLU A 37 38.89 10.59 2.33
C GLU A 37 38.75 11.93 3.05
N SER A 38 39.83 12.72 3.16
CA SER A 38 39.77 14.06 3.79
C SER A 38 38.89 15.02 2.99
N LEU A 39 38.97 14.98 1.65
CA LEU A 39 38.08 15.75 0.77
C LEU A 39 36.62 15.33 0.91
N LEU A 40 36.34 14.02 1.01
CA LEU A 40 34.98 13.52 1.20
C LEU A 40 34.41 13.92 2.57
N GLU A 41 35.23 13.96 3.62
CA GLU A 41 34.79 14.42 4.94
C GLU A 41 34.52 15.93 4.97
N GLU A 42 35.30 16.75 4.26
CA GLU A 42 35.03 18.20 4.10
C GLU A 42 33.80 18.50 3.25
N MET A 43 33.56 17.71 2.20
CA MET A 43 32.43 17.92 1.29
C MET A 43 31.07 17.46 1.87
N VAL A 44 31.08 16.72 2.99
CA VAL A 44 29.86 16.19 3.62
C VAL A 44 29.51 17.03 4.86
N ASP A 45 28.69 18.06 4.63
CA ASP A 45 28.11 18.85 5.72
C ASP A 45 27.07 18.00 6.48
N ARG A 46 27.52 17.41 7.60
CA ARG A 46 26.67 16.57 8.45
C ARG A 46 25.55 17.36 9.14
N ASP A 47 25.74 18.66 9.39
CA ASP A 47 24.72 19.53 9.95
C ASP A 47 23.61 19.78 8.92
N LEU A 48 23.97 20.01 7.65
CA LEU A 48 23.03 20.05 6.53
C LEU A 48 22.28 18.72 6.37
N LEU A 49 22.98 17.58 6.39
CA LEU A 49 22.35 16.25 6.31
C LEU A 49 21.37 15.97 7.45
N SER A 50 21.68 16.43 8.67
CA SER A 50 20.80 16.26 9.84
C SER A 50 19.51 17.09 9.76
N ARG A 51 19.53 18.18 8.97
CA ARG A 51 18.40 19.09 8.73
C ARG A 51 17.60 18.73 7.49
N LEU A 52 18.08 17.81 6.65
CA LEU A 52 17.29 17.33 5.53
C LEU A 52 16.05 16.61 6.08
N PRO A 53 14.84 16.93 5.59
CA PRO A 53 13.64 16.26 6.03
C PRO A 53 13.70 14.79 5.61
N VAL A 54 14.05 13.90 6.54
CA VAL A 54 13.94 12.46 6.36
C VAL A 54 12.46 12.12 6.32
N ARG A 55 11.94 11.70 5.16
CA ARG A 55 10.58 11.15 5.05
C ARG A 55 10.50 9.92 5.95
N ARG A 56 9.68 9.98 7.01
CA ARG A 56 9.65 8.95 8.07
C ARG A 56 8.65 7.84 7.78
N SER A 57 7.71 8.08 6.87
CA SER A 57 6.67 7.13 6.47
C SER A 57 6.57 6.98 4.96
N VAL A 58 6.04 5.84 4.50
CA VAL A 58 5.78 5.60 3.06
C VAL A 58 4.76 6.61 2.53
N GLU A 59 3.82 7.05 3.37
CA GLU A 59 2.80 8.05 3.07
C GLU A 59 3.40 9.43 2.77
N ASP A 60 4.56 9.74 3.34
CA ASP A 60 5.30 10.95 2.98
C ASP A 60 5.79 10.87 1.53
N ILE A 61 6.07 9.68 1.00
CA ILE A 61 6.53 9.47 -0.39
C ILE A 61 5.34 9.31 -1.34
N ILE A 62 4.33 8.54 -0.93
CA ILE A 62 3.13 8.21 -1.71
C ILE A 62 1.91 8.74 -0.96
N LYS A 63 1.44 9.93 -1.34
CA LYS A 63 0.25 10.54 -0.74
C LYS A 63 -0.98 9.63 -0.90
N PRO A 64 -1.69 9.28 0.19
CA PRO A 64 -2.91 8.50 0.10
C PRO A 64 -3.99 9.20 -0.72
N ARG A 65 -4.74 8.44 -1.51
CA ARG A 65 -5.91 8.92 -2.25
C ARG A 65 -7.17 8.57 -1.45
N PHE A 66 -8.04 9.54 -1.20
CA PHE A 66 -9.33 9.29 -0.56
C PHE A 66 -10.45 9.25 -1.60
N VAL A 67 -11.44 8.38 -1.40
CA VAL A 67 -12.71 8.45 -2.11
C VAL A 67 -13.62 9.43 -1.38
N LYS A 68 -13.86 10.59 -2.00
CA LYS A 68 -14.68 11.66 -1.41
C LYS A 68 -16.08 11.14 -1.04
N GLY A 69 -16.50 11.40 0.20
CA GLY A 69 -17.81 11.02 0.73
C GLY A 69 -17.96 9.54 1.09
N ALA A 70 -16.90 8.74 0.97
CA ALA A 70 -16.95 7.35 1.36
C ALA A 70 -16.73 7.18 2.87
N SER A 71 -17.40 6.18 3.45
CA SER A 71 -17.05 5.65 4.77
C SER A 71 -15.92 4.63 4.60
N GLU A 72 -14.74 4.96 5.10
CA GLU A 72 -13.53 4.13 4.95
C GLU A 72 -13.65 2.84 5.77
N GLY A 73 -13.37 1.70 5.14
CA GLY A 73 -13.55 0.36 5.69
C GLY A 73 -12.76 0.15 6.97
N GLU A 74 -11.51 0.63 7.02
CA GLU A 74 -10.66 0.53 8.20
C GLU A 74 -11.11 1.36 9.40
N LYS A 75 -12.14 2.20 9.23
CA LYS A 75 -12.72 3.03 10.29
C LYS A 75 -14.11 2.57 10.71
N LEU A 76 -14.71 1.61 10.00
CA LEU A 76 -16.06 1.14 10.31
C LEU A 76 -16.07 0.30 11.59
N PRO A 77 -17.01 0.55 12.53
CA PRO A 77 -17.22 -0.33 13.67
C PRO A 77 -17.65 -1.73 13.21
N ILE A 78 -16.92 -2.75 13.67
CA ILE A 78 -17.34 -4.15 13.53
C ILE A 78 -18.35 -4.45 14.65
N VAL A 79 -19.62 -4.61 14.30
CA VAL A 79 -20.70 -4.85 15.28
C VAL A 79 -20.95 -6.33 15.52
N ARG A 80 -20.54 -7.19 14.58
CA ARG A 80 -20.56 -8.65 14.77
C ARG A 80 -19.53 -9.31 13.88
N ARG A 81 -18.90 -10.37 14.38
CA ARG A 81 -18.00 -11.22 13.62
C ARG A 81 -18.00 -12.62 14.20
N SER A 82 -18.14 -13.65 13.38
CA SER A 82 -17.90 -15.04 13.78
C SER A 82 -16.53 -15.51 13.30
N GLY A 83 -15.79 -16.19 14.18
CA GLY A 83 -14.48 -16.74 13.87
C GLY A 83 -13.44 -15.71 13.38
N ALA A 84 -12.40 -16.20 12.70
CA ALA A 84 -11.45 -15.43 11.91
C ALA A 84 -10.68 -14.29 12.63
N VAL A 85 -9.85 -13.56 11.89
CA VAL A 85 -9.11 -12.39 12.37
C VAL A 85 -9.42 -11.18 11.48
N THR A 86 -9.66 -10.01 12.09
CA THR A 86 -9.82 -8.74 11.39
C THR A 86 -8.65 -7.83 11.73
N GLU A 87 -8.04 -7.25 10.70
CA GLU A 87 -6.90 -6.35 10.82
C GLU A 87 -7.07 -5.16 9.88
N ILE A 88 -6.37 -4.07 10.19
CA ILE A 88 -6.21 -2.97 9.25
C ILE A 88 -4.94 -3.21 8.45
N GLN A 89 -5.10 -3.43 7.16
CA GLN A 89 -3.98 -3.67 6.27
C GLN A 89 -3.63 -2.39 5.51
N ASN A 90 -2.37 -1.95 5.57
CA ASN A 90 -1.86 -0.81 4.81
C ASN A 90 -1.06 -1.30 3.60
N ILE A 91 -1.55 -1.07 2.38
CA ILE A 91 -0.85 -1.46 1.15
C ILE A 91 -0.93 -0.34 0.08
N PRO A 92 -0.01 0.64 0.12
CA PRO A 92 0.00 1.75 -0.84
C PRO A 92 0.12 1.35 -2.31
N ARG A 93 0.75 0.20 -2.59
CA ARG A 93 0.95 -0.30 -3.96
C ARG A 93 -0.36 -0.55 -4.72
N PHE A 94 -1.42 -0.95 -4.03
CA PHE A 94 -2.70 -1.30 -4.66
C PHE A 94 -3.70 -0.16 -4.71
N ARG A 95 -3.32 1.03 -4.23
CA ARG A 95 -4.07 2.29 -4.40
C ARG A 95 -5.54 2.21 -3.96
N SER A 96 -5.83 1.43 -2.91
CA SER A 96 -7.09 1.51 -2.18
C SER A 96 -7.30 2.91 -1.61
N SER A 97 -8.52 3.27 -1.27
CA SER A 97 -8.79 4.50 -0.53
C SER A 97 -7.96 4.51 0.74
N ASN A 98 -7.32 5.65 1.02
CA ASN A 98 -6.41 5.82 2.15
C ASN A 98 -5.26 4.80 2.22
N ASN A 99 -4.97 4.07 1.14
CA ASN A 99 -4.04 2.93 1.09
C ASN A 99 -4.35 1.81 2.11
N ARG A 100 -5.55 1.79 2.69
CA ARG A 100 -5.93 0.86 3.74
C ARG A 100 -7.16 0.05 3.34
N GLN A 101 -7.39 -1.03 4.08
CA GLN A 101 -8.65 -1.78 4.04
C GLN A 101 -8.88 -2.43 5.39
N LEU A 102 -10.17 -2.66 5.70
CA LEU A 102 -10.55 -3.67 6.68
C LEU A 102 -10.34 -5.04 6.07
N TRP A 103 -9.37 -5.78 6.61
CA TRP A 103 -8.95 -7.07 6.10
C TRP A 103 -9.43 -8.18 7.04
N TRP A 104 -10.27 -9.08 6.52
CA TRP A 104 -10.84 -10.20 7.24
C TRP A 104 -10.25 -11.51 6.71
N ARG A 105 -9.69 -12.32 7.63
CA ARG A 105 -8.82 -13.45 7.28
C ARG A 105 -9.18 -14.73 8.00
N ASN A 106 -8.88 -15.84 7.34
CA ASN A 106 -9.01 -17.19 7.89
C ASN A 106 -10.45 -17.49 8.33
N ALA A 107 -11.42 -16.96 7.58
CA ALA A 107 -12.82 -17.27 7.75
C ALA A 107 -13.12 -18.69 7.24
N LYS A 108 -14.27 -19.19 7.64
CA LYS A 108 -14.84 -20.46 7.19
C LYS A 108 -16.16 -20.19 6.48
N GLU A 109 -16.65 -21.17 5.74
CA GLU A 109 -18.01 -21.11 5.20
C GLU A 109 -19.02 -20.85 6.32
N GLN A 110 -20.01 -20.01 6.01
CA GLN A 110 -21.01 -19.48 6.93
C GLN A 110 -20.51 -18.51 7.99
N ASP A 111 -19.20 -18.19 8.04
CA ASP A 111 -18.76 -17.08 8.88
C ASP A 111 -19.33 -15.76 8.36
N GLU A 112 -19.59 -14.85 9.29
CA GLU A 112 -20.19 -13.56 9.02
C GLU A 112 -19.36 -12.42 9.61
N LEU A 113 -19.21 -11.34 8.84
CA LEU A 113 -18.69 -10.05 9.27
C LEU A 113 -19.77 -9.00 9.08
N VAL A 114 -20.09 -8.26 10.13
CA VAL A 114 -21.05 -7.15 10.09
C VAL A 114 -20.36 -5.87 10.54
N VAL A 115 -20.38 -4.87 9.66
CA VAL A 115 -19.91 -3.52 9.97
C VAL A 115 -21.08 -2.54 9.97
N GLU A 116 -20.98 -1.52 10.81
CA GLU A 116 -21.93 -0.40 10.84
C GLU A 116 -21.37 0.77 10.03
N PHE A 117 -22.23 1.43 9.24
CA PHE A 117 -21.93 2.69 8.57
C PHE A 117 -23.09 3.66 8.73
N THR A 118 -22.85 4.95 8.49
CA THR A 118 -23.88 5.97 8.63
C THR A 118 -24.17 6.73 7.36
N VAL A 119 -25.43 7.14 7.18
CA VAL A 119 -25.85 8.11 6.18
C VAL A 119 -26.51 9.30 6.88
N GLU A 120 -26.35 10.50 6.33
CA GLU A 120 -26.77 11.74 6.98
C GLU A 120 -28.28 11.93 6.97
N GLU A 121 -28.94 11.53 5.89
CA GLU A 121 -30.35 11.80 5.64
C GLU A 121 -31.12 10.53 5.33
N VAL A 122 -32.42 10.55 5.60
CA VAL A 122 -33.34 9.52 5.11
C VAL A 122 -33.50 9.69 3.59
N GLY A 123 -33.55 8.57 2.87
CA GLY A 123 -33.80 8.59 1.43
C GLY A 123 -33.32 7.35 0.69
N ASP A 124 -33.35 7.45 -0.63
CA ASP A 124 -32.82 6.45 -1.55
C ASP A 124 -31.38 6.80 -1.93
N TYR A 125 -30.52 5.78 -1.93
CA TYR A 125 -29.08 5.93 -2.17
C TYR A 125 -28.61 4.94 -3.21
N ASP A 126 -27.70 5.37 -4.07
CA ASP A 126 -26.86 4.48 -4.86
C ASP A 126 -25.64 4.06 -4.03
N VAL A 127 -25.56 2.76 -3.72
CA VAL A 127 -24.48 2.22 -2.89
C VAL A 127 -23.43 1.52 -3.75
N THR A 128 -22.17 1.87 -3.53
CA THR A 128 -21.00 1.23 -4.14
C THR A 128 -20.01 0.84 -3.06
N LEU A 129 -19.53 -0.40 -3.11
CA LEU A 129 -18.44 -0.87 -2.28
C LEU A 129 -17.11 -0.78 -3.04
N GLY A 130 -16.07 -0.29 -2.38
CA GLY A 130 -14.69 -0.59 -2.75
C GLY A 130 -14.26 -1.87 -2.06
N ILE A 131 -13.84 -2.88 -2.82
CA ILE A 131 -13.42 -4.17 -2.27
C ILE A 131 -12.15 -4.66 -2.96
N THR A 132 -11.44 -5.56 -2.29
CA THR A 132 -10.24 -6.20 -2.84
C THR A 132 -10.58 -7.58 -3.42
N LYS A 133 -9.92 -7.93 -4.53
CA LYS A 133 -9.85 -9.29 -5.06
C LYS A 133 -8.41 -9.78 -5.02
N ALA A 134 -8.19 -11.03 -4.63
CA ALA A 134 -6.86 -11.65 -4.57
C ALA A 134 -6.93 -13.18 -4.60
N VAL A 135 -5.77 -13.84 -4.55
CA VAL A 135 -5.64 -15.30 -4.74
C VAL A 135 -6.26 -16.10 -3.59
N ASP A 136 -6.41 -15.46 -2.44
CA ASP A 136 -6.82 -16.03 -1.16
C ASP A 136 -8.22 -15.60 -0.69
N TYR A 137 -8.96 -14.90 -1.57
CA TYR A 137 -10.27 -14.32 -1.25
C TYR A 137 -11.42 -15.29 -1.53
N GLY A 138 -12.47 -15.19 -0.71
CA GLY A 138 -13.63 -16.07 -0.75
C GLY A 138 -14.70 -15.70 -1.79
N ILE A 139 -15.68 -16.58 -1.92
CA ILE A 139 -16.99 -16.29 -2.52
C ILE A 139 -17.89 -15.80 -1.39
N VAL A 140 -18.55 -14.66 -1.58
CA VAL A 140 -19.31 -13.99 -0.51
C VAL A 140 -20.74 -13.64 -0.90
N ARG A 141 -21.65 -13.62 0.08
CA ARG A 141 -22.94 -12.92 -0.01
C ARG A 141 -22.81 -11.55 0.65
N ILE A 142 -23.49 -10.56 0.10
CA ILE A 142 -23.52 -9.19 0.62
C ILE A 142 -24.96 -8.78 0.92
N GLU A 143 -25.19 -8.35 2.16
CA GLU A 143 -26.47 -7.85 2.64
C GLU A 143 -26.33 -6.43 3.20
N VAL A 144 -27.32 -5.57 2.96
CA VAL A 144 -27.43 -4.24 3.54
C VAL A 144 -28.73 -4.17 4.33
N ASN A 145 -28.67 -3.85 5.63
CA ASN A 145 -29.84 -3.83 6.51
C ASN A 145 -30.73 -5.10 6.40
N SER A 146 -30.09 -6.28 6.34
CA SER A 146 -30.73 -7.60 6.15
C SER A 146 -31.38 -7.84 4.79
N GLN A 147 -31.28 -6.90 3.84
CA GLN A 147 -31.65 -7.13 2.45
C GLN A 147 -30.44 -7.67 1.68
N THR A 148 -30.61 -8.81 1.01
CA THR A 148 -29.55 -9.34 0.12
C THR A 148 -29.42 -8.46 -1.11
N MET A 149 -28.22 -7.90 -1.30
CA MET A 149 -27.88 -7.05 -2.44
C MET A 149 -27.09 -7.83 -3.50
N VAL A 150 -26.29 -8.80 -3.06
CA VAL A 150 -25.54 -9.70 -3.93
C VAL A 150 -25.58 -11.10 -3.34
N ASP A 151 -26.22 -12.04 -4.04
CA ASP A 151 -26.39 -13.42 -3.57
C ASP A 151 -25.10 -14.23 -3.54
N SER A 152 -24.20 -13.97 -4.50
CA SER A 152 -22.91 -14.64 -4.62
C SER A 152 -21.94 -13.78 -5.44
N LEU A 153 -20.75 -13.54 -4.88
CA LEU A 153 -19.69 -12.78 -5.51
C LEU A 153 -18.34 -13.47 -5.30
N ASP A 154 -17.73 -13.92 -6.39
CA ASP A 154 -16.38 -14.49 -6.37
C ASP A 154 -15.31 -13.39 -6.37
N LEU A 155 -14.56 -13.31 -5.27
CA LEU A 155 -13.49 -12.35 -5.08
C LEU A 155 -12.10 -12.90 -5.41
N TYR A 156 -12.02 -14.13 -5.93
CA TYR A 156 -10.78 -14.68 -6.44
C TYR A 156 -10.23 -13.83 -7.59
N ASN A 157 -8.92 -13.57 -7.54
CA ASN A 157 -8.14 -13.08 -8.67
C ASN A 157 -6.67 -13.49 -8.51
N ARG A 158 -5.96 -13.77 -9.61
CA ARG A 158 -4.55 -14.20 -9.55
C ARG A 158 -3.60 -13.14 -8.99
N THR A 159 -4.01 -11.87 -9.03
CA THR A 159 -3.27 -10.73 -8.49
C THR A 159 -4.16 -9.89 -7.58
N VAL A 160 -3.56 -9.07 -6.72
CA VAL A 160 -4.34 -8.14 -5.89
C VAL A 160 -4.88 -7.00 -6.75
N VAL A 161 -6.19 -6.80 -6.73
CA VAL A 161 -6.88 -5.72 -7.47
C VAL A 161 -7.96 -5.12 -6.58
N ALA A 162 -7.97 -3.78 -6.46
CA ALA A 162 -9.10 -3.04 -5.91
C ALA A 162 -10.18 -2.89 -6.98
N THR A 163 -11.42 -3.25 -6.66
CA THR A 163 -12.56 -3.19 -7.56
C THR A 163 -13.76 -2.53 -6.90
N LYS A 164 -14.72 -2.09 -7.72
CA LYS A 164 -15.97 -1.48 -7.26
C LYS A 164 -17.13 -2.43 -7.53
N VAL A 165 -17.99 -2.60 -6.54
CA VAL A 165 -19.25 -3.35 -6.69
C VAL A 165 -20.40 -2.40 -6.43
N LYS A 166 -21.21 -2.17 -7.47
CA LYS A 166 -22.45 -1.40 -7.36
C LYS A 166 -23.54 -2.32 -6.81
N LEU A 167 -24.10 -1.97 -5.66
CA LEU A 167 -25.20 -2.71 -5.05
C LEU A 167 -26.57 -2.24 -5.57
N GLY A 168 -26.62 -1.08 -6.23
CA GLY A 168 -27.85 -0.48 -6.71
C GLY A 168 -28.52 0.40 -5.65
N ALA A 169 -29.84 0.51 -5.73
CA ALA A 169 -30.64 1.35 -4.86
C ALA A 169 -30.82 0.72 -3.47
N CYS A 170 -30.44 1.44 -2.41
CA CYS A 170 -30.77 1.11 -1.04
C CYS A 170 -31.60 2.25 -0.44
N ARG A 171 -32.73 1.92 0.20
CA ARG A 171 -33.49 2.89 0.99
C ARG A 171 -33.03 2.87 2.44
N PHE A 172 -32.61 4.02 2.95
CA PHE A 172 -32.18 4.18 4.34
C PHE A 172 -33.16 5.01 5.13
N GLY A 173 -33.71 4.42 6.19
CA GLY A 173 -34.62 5.07 7.14
C GLY A 173 -33.97 5.48 8.46
N ARG A 174 -32.70 5.13 8.68
CA ARG A 174 -31.96 5.39 9.93
C ARG A 174 -30.57 5.93 9.61
N ARG A 175 -30.04 6.73 10.54
CA ARG A 175 -28.66 7.21 10.47
C ARG A 175 -27.65 6.05 10.48
N LYS A 176 -27.92 4.96 11.20
CA LYS A 176 -27.07 3.76 11.28
C LYS A 176 -27.61 2.65 10.38
N ASN A 177 -26.73 2.07 9.58
CA ASN A 177 -27.00 0.99 8.64
C ASN A 177 -25.93 -0.08 8.78
N THR A 178 -26.24 -1.31 8.37
CA THR A 178 -25.29 -2.43 8.43
C THR A 178 -24.97 -2.96 7.05
N LEU A 179 -23.70 -3.28 6.85
CA LEU A 179 -23.23 -4.13 5.75
C LEU A 179 -22.82 -5.46 6.37
N LYS A 180 -23.45 -6.55 5.94
CA LYS A 180 -23.09 -7.91 6.33
C LYS A 180 -22.48 -8.64 5.13
N VAL A 181 -21.39 -9.33 5.41
CA VAL A 181 -20.70 -10.21 4.48
C VAL A 181 -20.71 -11.62 5.05
N THR A 182 -21.17 -12.59 4.28
CA THR A 182 -21.17 -14.02 4.65
C THR A 182 -20.27 -14.78 3.69
N ILE A 183 -19.36 -15.61 4.21
CA ILE A 183 -18.55 -16.51 3.38
C ILE A 183 -19.41 -17.67 2.89
N LEU A 184 -19.46 -17.88 1.59
CA LEU A 184 -20.18 -18.99 0.95
C LEU A 184 -19.26 -20.13 0.54
N GLY A 185 -17.96 -19.87 0.41
CA GLY A 185 -16.96 -20.82 -0.06
C GLY A 185 -15.78 -20.11 -0.67
N ALA A 186 -15.04 -20.79 -1.54
CA ALA A 186 -13.92 -20.24 -2.30
C ALA A 186 -13.90 -20.80 -3.72
N ASN A 187 -13.33 -20.03 -4.64
CA ASN A 187 -13.03 -20.51 -5.99
C ASN A 187 -12.12 -21.77 -5.91
N PRO A 188 -12.32 -22.81 -6.73
CA PRO A 188 -11.46 -24.00 -6.73
C PRO A 188 -9.97 -23.71 -6.92
N SER A 189 -9.63 -22.61 -7.60
CA SER A 189 -8.25 -22.16 -7.86
C SER A 189 -7.68 -21.25 -6.76
N ALA A 190 -8.46 -20.93 -5.72
CA ALA A 190 -8.03 -20.05 -4.64
C ALA A 190 -7.15 -20.77 -3.61
N ALA A 191 -6.23 -20.02 -3.00
CA ALA A 191 -5.72 -20.38 -1.68
C ALA A 191 -6.88 -20.21 -0.67
N LYS A 192 -7.36 -21.31 -0.07
CA LYS A 192 -8.65 -21.32 0.66
C LYS A 192 -8.56 -20.71 2.06
N SER A 193 -8.15 -19.44 2.15
CA SER A 193 -8.15 -18.65 3.38
C SER A 193 -9.43 -17.82 3.57
N HIS A 194 -10.35 -17.88 2.60
CA HIS A 194 -11.68 -17.23 2.60
C HIS A 194 -11.60 -15.74 2.99
N MET A 195 -10.61 -15.03 2.47
CA MET A 195 -10.41 -13.65 2.86
C MET A 195 -11.44 -12.71 2.24
N PHE A 196 -11.63 -11.58 2.91
CA PHE A 196 -12.43 -10.46 2.42
C PHE A 196 -11.72 -9.15 2.78
N GLY A 197 -11.83 -8.16 1.91
CA GLY A 197 -11.16 -6.88 2.04
C GLY A 197 -12.13 -5.77 1.67
N LEU A 198 -12.50 -4.94 2.64
CA LEU A 198 -13.36 -3.78 2.46
C LEU A 198 -12.50 -2.52 2.47
N ASP A 199 -12.41 -1.87 1.31
CA ASP A 199 -11.74 -0.58 1.15
C ASP A 199 -12.66 0.53 1.66
N TYR A 200 -13.86 0.67 1.09
CA TYR A 200 -14.80 1.71 1.52
C TYR A 200 -16.26 1.38 1.16
N ILE A 201 -17.19 2.12 1.77
CA ILE A 201 -18.61 2.17 1.39
C ILE A 201 -18.94 3.59 0.91
N LEU A 202 -19.39 3.75 -0.33
CA LEU A 202 -19.87 5.02 -0.87
C LEU A 202 -21.38 4.94 -1.07
N ALA A 203 -22.12 5.79 -0.35
CA ALA A 203 -23.55 5.95 -0.50
C ALA A 203 -23.84 7.34 -1.06
N HIS A 204 -24.29 7.41 -2.31
CA HIS A 204 -24.66 8.67 -2.95
C HIS A 204 -26.18 8.84 -2.91
N LYS A 205 -26.67 9.89 -2.25
CA LYS A 205 -28.11 10.18 -2.20
C LYS A 205 -28.63 10.47 -3.61
N ARG A 206 -29.78 9.89 -3.95
CA ARG A 206 -30.47 10.15 -5.23
C ARG A 206 -31.23 11.47 -5.20
#